data_AF-A0A7L2SJJ9-F1
#
_entry.id   AF-A0A7L2SJJ9-F1
#
_cell.length_a   1.000
_cell.length_b   1.000
_cell.length_c   1.000
_cell.angle_alpha   90.00
_cell.angle_beta   90.00
_cell.angle_gamma   90.00
#
_symmetry.space_group_name_H-M   'P 1'
#
loop_
_entity.id
_entity.type
_entity.pdbx_description
1 polymer ?
#
loop_
_entity_poly.entity_id
_entity_poly.type
_entity_poly.pdbx_seq_one_letter_code
_entity_poly.pdbx_strand_id
1 'polypeptide(L)' 'GRLLCSVLDFSPAHVQVRWFQGGWELMGNVVATDVVPNRAWTHHLPVLLETPP' A
#
# COMPACT_ATOMS: atom_id res chain seq x y z
N GLY A 1 4.31 14.38 -6.73
CA GLY A 1 3.33 13.60 -7.54
C GLY A 1 2.51 12.68 -6.66
N ARG A 2 1.56 11.89 -7.21
CA ARG A 2 0.79 10.89 -6.45
C ARG A 2 0.94 9.52 -7.09
N LEU A 3 1.23 8.51 -6.28
CA LEU A 3 1.33 7.12 -6.72
C LEU A 3 0.38 6.26 -5.89
N LEU A 4 -0.48 5.49 -6.55
CA LEU A 4 -1.36 4.53 -5.92
C LEU A 4 -0.84 3.12 -6.17
N CYS A 5 -0.57 2.37 -5.10
CA CYS A 5 -0.28 0.94 -5.14
C CYS A 5 -1.46 0.19 -4.54
N SER A 6 -1.99 -0.80 -5.27
CA SER A 6 -3.09 -1.64 -4.79
C SER A 6 -2.61 -3.07 -4.68
N VAL A 7 -2.67 -3.64 -3.48
CA VAL A 7 -2.47 -5.08 -3.27
C VAL A 7 -3.84 -5.74 -3.24
N LEU A 8 -4.08 -6.73 -4.09
CA LEU A 8 -5.37 -7.40 -4.26
C LEU A 8 -5.27 -8.88 -3.91
N ASP A 9 -6.42 -9.45 -3.53
CA ASP A 9 -6.66 -10.88 -3.35
C ASP A 9 -5.65 -11.64 -2.47
N PHE A 10 -5.17 -10.99 -1.39
CA PHE A 10 -4.21 -11.61 -0.48
C PHE A 10 -4.88 -12.28 0.73
N SER A 11 -4.26 -13.37 1.20
CA SER A 11 -4.63 -14.12 2.40
C SER A 11 -3.40 -14.87 2.94
N PRO A 12 -3.17 -14.92 4.27
CA PRO A 12 -3.93 -14.27 5.34
C PRO A 12 -3.79 -12.73 5.34
N ALA A 13 -4.52 -12.04 6.21
CA ALA A 13 -4.55 -10.57 6.32
C ALA A 13 -3.25 -9.94 6.89
N HIS A 14 -2.08 -10.40 6.44
CA HIS A 14 -0.79 -9.91 6.86
C HIS A 14 0.03 -9.51 5.63
N VAL A 15 0.17 -8.21 5.40
CA VAL A 15 0.94 -7.65 4.28
C VAL A 15 1.67 -6.39 4.73
N GLN A 16 2.85 -6.16 4.16
CA GLN A 16 3.61 -4.93 4.32
C GLN A 16 3.96 -4.36 2.95
N VAL A 17 3.63 -3.08 2.72
CA VAL A 17 3.99 -2.35 1.51
C VAL A 17 5.08 -1.33 1.88
N ARG A 18 6.18 -1.32 1.12
CA ARG A 18 7.29 -0.39 1.30
C ARG A 18 7.60 0.32 0.00
N TRP A 19 7.90 1.61 0.09
CA TRP A 19 8.22 2.46 -1.05
C TRP A 19 9.71 2.77 -1.08
N PHE A 20 10.30 2.77 -2.28
CA PHE A 20 11.72 3.07 -2.45
C PHE A 20 11.91 4.11 -3.55
N GLN A 21 12.83 5.05 -3.32
CA GLN A 21 13.28 6.00 -4.34
C GLN A 21 14.81 6.01 -4.35
N GLY A 22 15.41 5.69 -5.50
CA GLY A 22 16.87 5.62 -5.62
C GLY A 22 17.53 4.62 -4.66
N GLY A 23 16.82 3.54 -4.28
CA GLY A 23 17.32 2.52 -3.35
C GLY A 23 17.08 2.80 -1.87
N TRP A 24 16.55 3.97 -1.51
CA TRP A 24 16.25 4.35 -0.12
C TRP A 24 14.76 4.17 0.19
N GLU A 25 14.46 3.59 1.35
CA GLU A 25 13.09 3.41 1.82
C GLU A 25 12.47 4.75 2.22
N LEU A 26 11.26 5.02 1.71
CA LEU A 26 10.50 6.23 2.02
C LEU A 26 9.62 5.98 3.25
N MET A 27 9.84 6.74 4.31
CA MET A 27 9.05 6.66 5.55
C MET A 27 8.12 7.87 5.81
N GLY A 28 8.34 8.99 5.12
CA GLY A 28 7.47 10.17 5.17
C GLY A 28 6.56 10.26 3.95
N ASN A 29 5.30 10.68 4.15
CA ASN A 29 4.27 10.91 3.11
C ASN A 29 3.61 9.65 2.52
N VAL A 30 3.69 8.51 3.20
CA VAL A 30 2.91 7.31 2.87
C VAL A 30 1.59 7.36 3.62
N VAL A 31 0.48 7.36 2.89
CA VAL A 31 -0.89 7.24 3.42
C VAL A 31 -1.38 5.84 3.06
N ALA A 32 -1.27 4.89 3.99
CA ALA A 32 -1.92 3.60 3.87
C ALA A 32 -3.39 3.75 4.27
N THR A 33 -4.31 3.17 3.48
CA THR A 33 -5.68 2.97 3.94
C THR A 33 -5.77 1.65 4.72
N ASP A 34 -6.89 1.42 5.41
CA ASP A 34 -7.12 0.16 6.12
C ASP A 34 -7.16 -1.05 5.17
N VAL A 35 -6.86 -2.24 5.71
CA VAL A 35 -7.07 -3.52 5.02
C VAL A 35 -8.57 -3.75 4.88
N VAL A 36 -9.04 -3.96 3.65
CA VAL A 36 -10.46 -4.15 3.35
C VAL A 36 -10.72 -5.62 3.01
N PRO A 37 -11.62 -6.31 3.74
CA PRO A 37 -11.98 -7.70 3.43
C PRO A 37 -12.94 -7.78 2.23
N ASN A 38 -12.72 -8.79 1.39
CA ASN A 38 -13.57 -9.16 0.26
C ASN A 38 -14.50 -10.34 0.60
N ARG A 39 -15.58 -10.48 -0.18
CA ARG A 39 -16.56 -11.58 -0.03
C ARG A 39 -15.98 -12.98 -0.27
N ALA A 40 -14.81 -13.08 -0.89
CA ALA A 40 -14.15 -14.34 -1.24
C ALA A 40 -13.12 -14.79 -0.19
N TRP A 41 -13.17 -14.27 1.04
CA TRP A 41 -12.18 -14.54 2.10
C TRP A 41 -10.76 -14.04 1.78
N THR A 42 -10.64 -13.12 0.83
CA THR A 42 -9.42 -12.40 0.49
C THR A 42 -9.49 -10.97 1.00
N HIS A 43 -8.37 -10.25 0.97
CA HIS A 43 -8.28 -8.85 1.38
C HIS A 43 -7.68 -8.01 0.26
N HIS A 44 -7.91 -6.70 0.33
CA HIS A 44 -7.20 -5.72 -0.49
C HIS A 44 -6.69 -4.54 0.35
N LEU A 45 -5.60 -3.93 -0.11
CA LEU A 45 -4.93 -2.83 0.57
C LEU A 45 -4.49 -1.79 -0.48
N PRO A 46 -5.23 -0.68 -0.61
CA PRO A 46 -4.75 0.52 -1.28
C PRO A 46 -3.70 1.25 -0.41
N VAL A 47 -2.61 1.70 -1.03
CA VAL A 47 -1.58 2.53 -0.39
C VAL A 47 -1.26 3.69 -1.31
N LEU A 48 -1.46 4.91 -0.83
CA LEU A 48 -1.13 6.14 -1.55
C LEU A 48 0.22 6.66 -1.07
N LEU A 49 1.12 6.96 -1.99
CA LEU A 49 2.32 7.73 -1.74
C LEU A 49 2.14 9.13 -2.33
N GLU A 50 2.18 10.16 -1.48
CA GLU A 50 2.27 11.55 -1.93
C GLU A 50 3.73 11.98 -1.94
N THR A 51 4.28 12.29 -3.11
CA THR A 51 5.64 12.84 -3.23
C THR A 51 5.59 14.34 -3.42
N PRO A 52 6.57 15.09 -2.88
CA PRO A 52 6.80 16.48 -3.29
C PRO A 52 6.93 16.59 -4.83
N PRO A 53 6.65 17.77 -5.42
CA PRO A 53 6.95 18.03 -6.82
C PRO A 53 8.42 17.81 -7.17
#